data_AF-A0A849WL77-F1
#
_entry.id   AF-A0A849WL77-F1
#
_cell.length_a   1.000
_cell.length_b   1.000
_cell.length_c   1.000
_cell.angle_alpha   90.00
_cell.angle_beta   90.00
_cell.angle_gamma   90.00
#
_symmetry.space_group_name_H-M   'P 1'
#
loop_
_entity.id
_entity.type
_entity.pdbx_description
1 polymer ?
#
loop_
_entity_poly.entity_id
_entity_poly.type
_entity_poly.pdbx_seq_one_letter_code
_entity_poly.pdbx_strand_id
1 'polypeptide(L)'
;MYTLYFVIFNKEVANTSHEARSHAKKILLKENFVDEGYFGSGKAEAFIIGGGYSGILTKTLHDLDIKEGRKKADLKFLDPYKRDKYPKLGYEDDAAIITHKLFHALQKKYSEVEAFDSDNCLEATLDDFRGKEMIGRWIVVINYF
;
A
#
# COMPACT_ATOMS: atom_id res chain seq x y z
N MET A 1 -5.75 16.99 5.96
CA MET A 1 -5.45 16.71 4.54
C MET A 1 -5.21 15.21 4.48
N TYR A 2 -5.95 14.45 3.65
CA TYR A 2 -5.72 13.00 3.58
C TYR A 2 -4.48 12.72 2.74
N THR A 3 -3.54 11.98 3.31
CA THR A 3 -2.29 11.66 2.64
C THR A 3 -2.13 10.15 2.52
N LEU A 4 -1.63 9.71 1.37
CA LEU A 4 -1.31 8.32 1.07
C LEU A 4 0.04 7.99 1.67
N TYR A 5 0.12 6.83 2.32
CA TYR A 5 1.35 6.29 2.90
C TYR A 5 1.43 4.79 2.68
N PHE A 6 2.63 4.24 2.50
CA PHE A 6 2.82 2.80 2.39
C PHE A 6 3.57 2.23 3.60
N VAL A 7 3.17 1.05 4.06
CA VAL A 7 3.95 0.25 5.01
C VAL A 7 4.41 -1.01 4.31
N ILE A 8 5.70 -1.33 4.43
CA ILE A 8 6.36 -2.41 3.72
C ILE A 8 7.12 -3.30 4.71
N PHE A 9 6.95 -4.61 4.57
CA PHE A 9 7.62 -5.61 5.39
C PHE A 9 7.73 -6.97 4.71
N ASN A 10 8.58 -7.84 5.26
CA ASN A 10 8.89 -9.16 4.75
C ASN A 10 7.66 -10.07 4.71
N LYS A 11 7.60 -10.92 3.68
CA LYS A 11 6.42 -11.78 3.44
C LYS A 11 6.19 -12.80 4.53
N GLU A 12 7.26 -13.28 5.15
CA GLU A 12 7.25 -14.32 6.18
C GLU A 12 6.45 -13.90 7.42
N VAL A 13 6.19 -12.60 7.59
CA VAL A 13 5.47 -12.04 8.73
C VAL A 13 3.95 -12.21 8.62
N ALA A 14 3.42 -12.40 7.42
CA ALA A 14 1.99 -12.57 7.19
C ALA A 14 1.69 -13.48 6.00
N ASN A 15 0.77 -14.42 6.16
CA ASN A 15 0.37 -15.36 5.11
C ASN A 15 -0.80 -14.84 4.27
N THR A 16 -1.59 -13.91 4.81
CA THR A 16 -2.78 -13.35 4.17
C THR A 16 -2.75 -11.83 4.16
N SER A 17 -3.51 -11.21 3.25
CA SER A 17 -3.66 -9.74 3.23
C SER A 17 -4.30 -9.23 4.53
N HIS A 18 -5.26 -9.96 5.10
CA HIS A 18 -5.80 -9.65 6.42
C HIS A 18 -4.72 -9.61 7.53
N GLU A 19 -3.85 -10.62 7.58
CA GLU A 19 -2.73 -10.66 8.54
C GLU A 19 -1.75 -9.51 8.28
N ALA A 20 -1.46 -9.21 7.02
CA ALA A 20 -0.56 -8.13 6.62
C ALA A 20 -1.08 -6.76 7.09
N ARG A 21 -2.38 -6.49 6.88
CA ARG A 21 -3.04 -5.27 7.36
C ARG A 21 -3.03 -5.17 8.88
N SER A 22 -3.34 -6.28 9.55
CA SER A 22 -3.32 -6.34 11.01
C SER A 22 -1.92 -6.10 11.57
N HIS A 23 -0.89 -6.60 10.87
CA HIS A 23 0.51 -6.38 11.23
C HIS A 23 0.93 -4.92 11.04
N ALA A 24 0.67 -4.33 9.86
CA ALA A 24 0.95 -2.92 9.59
C ALA A 24 0.30 -2.00 10.65
N LYS A 25 -0.96 -2.25 11.01
CA LYS A 25 -1.64 -1.50 12.08
C LYS A 25 -0.89 -1.60 13.41
N LYS A 26 -0.46 -2.80 13.81
CA LYS A 26 0.26 -3.01 15.07
C LYS A 26 1.60 -2.27 15.07
N ILE A 27 2.34 -2.29 13.97
CA ILE A 27 3.60 -1.55 13.83
C ILE A 27 3.35 -0.05 13.99
N LEU A 28 2.41 0.53 13.23
CA LEU A 28 2.15 1.96 13.28
C LEU A 28 1.72 2.41 14.69
N LEU A 29 0.93 1.61 15.40
CA LEU A 29 0.59 1.90 16.79
C LEU A 29 1.79 1.77 17.73
N LYS A 30 2.67 0.78 17.51
CA LYS A 30 3.88 0.56 18.33
C LYS A 30 4.92 1.66 18.15
N GLU A 31 5.07 2.16 16.93
CA GLU A 31 6.03 3.22 16.60
C GLU A 31 5.46 4.64 16.84
N ASN A 32 4.29 4.71 17.51
CA ASN A 32 3.56 5.94 17.80
C ASN A 32 3.35 6.80 16.55
N PHE A 33 2.79 6.22 15.49
CA PHE A 33 2.47 6.98 14.27
C PHE A 33 1.52 8.17 14.51
N VAL A 34 0.74 8.13 15.61
CA VAL A 34 -0.23 9.18 15.97
C VAL A 34 0.12 9.95 17.25
N ASP A 35 1.30 9.72 17.81
CA ASP A 35 1.74 10.28 19.09
C ASP A 35 3.27 10.47 19.10
N GLU A 36 3.87 10.93 20.19
CA GLU A 36 5.33 11.09 20.27
C GLU A 36 6.05 9.72 20.32
N GLY A 37 6.89 9.42 19.31
CA GLY A 37 7.70 8.19 19.26
C GLY A 37 8.71 8.16 18.11
N TYR A 38 8.82 7.06 17.35
CA TYR A 38 9.85 6.91 16.30
C TYR A 38 9.84 8.07 15.28
N PHE A 39 8.65 8.57 14.94
CA PHE A 39 8.46 9.70 14.02
C PHE A 39 8.74 11.08 14.66
N GLY A 40 9.29 11.12 15.87
CA GLY A 40 9.61 12.35 16.61
C GLY A 40 8.39 13.01 17.27
N SER A 41 7.35 13.32 16.49
CA SER A 41 6.18 14.09 16.96
C SER A 41 4.81 13.51 16.59
N GLY A 42 4.75 12.23 16.21
CA GLY A 42 3.56 11.65 15.58
C GLY A 42 3.37 12.19 14.16
N LYS A 43 3.09 11.29 13.21
CA LYS A 43 2.97 11.65 11.80
C LYS A 43 1.56 12.08 11.40
N ALA A 44 0.56 11.73 12.22
CA ALA A 44 -0.85 11.95 11.94
C ALA A 44 -1.66 12.15 13.23
N GLU A 45 -2.84 12.76 13.15
CA GLU A 45 -3.83 12.71 14.24
C GLU A 45 -4.52 11.35 14.28
N ALA A 46 -4.77 10.76 13.11
CA ALA A 46 -5.12 9.34 13.00
C ALA A 46 -4.93 8.75 11.60
N PHE A 47 -5.09 7.43 11.50
CA PHE A 47 -4.94 6.69 10.24
C PHE A 47 -5.95 5.56 10.11
N ILE A 48 -6.18 5.14 8.86
CA ILE A 48 -6.97 3.98 8.48
C ILE A 48 -6.27 3.22 7.35
N ILE A 49 -6.48 1.91 7.29
CA ILE A 49 -5.98 1.09 6.17
C ILE A 49 -6.95 1.21 5.00
N GLY A 50 -6.40 1.41 3.79
CA GLY A 50 -7.19 1.53 2.57
C GLY A 50 -7.89 2.88 2.43
N GLY A 51 -8.86 3.19 3.31
CA GLY A 51 -9.56 4.48 3.33
C GLY A 51 -9.97 5.02 1.94
N GLY A 52 -9.72 6.31 1.68
CA GLY A 52 -9.95 6.93 0.37
C GLY A 52 -9.07 6.38 -0.76
N TYR A 53 -7.99 5.67 -0.42
CA TYR A 53 -7.06 5.03 -1.34
C TYR A 53 -7.33 3.52 -1.49
N SER A 54 -8.48 3.03 -1.05
CA SER A 54 -8.76 1.60 -1.02
C SER A 54 -8.65 0.99 -2.41
N GLY A 55 -7.92 -0.13 -2.53
CA GLY A 55 -7.57 -0.83 -3.78
C GLY A 55 -6.90 0.00 -4.85
N ILE A 56 -6.13 1.00 -4.44
CA ILE A 56 -5.10 1.59 -5.27
C ILE A 56 -4.14 0.52 -5.85
N LEU A 57 -3.88 -0.58 -5.12
CA LEU A 57 -3.03 -1.68 -5.57
C LEU A 57 -3.67 -2.40 -6.77
N THR A 58 -4.92 -2.85 -6.63
CA THR A 58 -5.68 -3.49 -7.72
C THR A 58 -5.88 -2.54 -8.89
N LYS A 59 -6.25 -1.27 -8.63
CA LYS A 59 -6.44 -0.27 -9.69
C LYS A 59 -5.16 -0.03 -10.48
N THR A 60 -4.01 0.04 -9.79
CA THR A 60 -2.71 0.26 -10.43
C THR A 60 -2.34 -0.92 -11.33
N LEU A 61 -2.58 -2.16 -10.89
CA LEU A 61 -2.38 -3.35 -11.73
C LEU A 61 -3.34 -3.37 -12.93
N HIS A 62 -4.63 -3.12 -12.69
CA HIS A 62 -5.64 -3.11 -13.73
C HIS A 62 -5.37 -2.04 -14.80
N ASP A 63 -4.94 -0.83 -14.40
CA ASP A 63 -4.55 0.25 -15.31
C ASP A 63 -3.40 -0.18 -16.25
N LEU A 64 -2.47 -1.03 -15.78
CA LEU A 64 -1.41 -1.60 -16.62
C LEU A 64 -1.96 -2.65 -17.57
N ASP A 65 -2.78 -3.57 -17.07
CA ASP A 65 -3.37 -4.65 -17.86
C ASP A 65 -4.22 -4.07 -19.00
N ILE A 66 -4.98 -3.00 -18.75
CA ILE A 66 -5.68 -2.27 -19.81
C ILE A 66 -4.70 -1.67 -20.82
N LYS A 67 -3.61 -1.03 -20.37
CA LYS A 67 -2.63 -0.44 -21.29
C LYS A 67 -1.97 -1.51 -22.17
N GLU A 68 -1.68 -2.68 -21.62
CA GLU A 68 -1.13 -3.82 -22.34
C GLU A 68 -2.17 -4.50 -23.24
N GLY A 69 -3.41 -4.63 -22.78
CA GLY A 69 -4.54 -5.20 -23.53
C GLY A 69 -5.05 -4.30 -24.64
N ARG A 70 -5.08 -2.98 -24.46
CA ARG A 70 -5.38 -1.98 -25.51
C ARG A 70 -4.33 -1.95 -26.62
N LYS A 71 -3.08 -2.31 -26.30
CA LYS A 71 -2.07 -2.59 -27.33
C LYS A 71 -2.38 -3.85 -28.14
N LYS A 72 -3.27 -4.74 -27.68
CA LYS A 72 -3.48 -6.07 -28.26
C LYS A 72 -4.87 -6.39 -28.83
N ALA A 73 -6.01 -5.90 -28.31
CA ALA A 73 -7.27 -6.61 -28.60
C ALA A 73 -8.65 -5.92 -28.44
N ASP A 74 -8.78 -4.60 -28.25
CA ASP A 74 -10.07 -3.87 -28.28
C ASP A 74 -11.30 -4.57 -27.61
N LEU A 75 -11.30 -4.69 -26.26
CA LEU A 75 -12.38 -5.35 -25.50
C LEU A 75 -12.92 -4.51 -24.32
N LYS A 76 -14.19 -4.76 -23.96
CA LYS A 76 -14.99 -4.04 -22.93
C LYS A 76 -14.74 -4.51 -21.49
N PHE A 77 -14.91 -3.56 -20.58
CA PHE A 77 -14.57 -3.59 -19.16
C PHE A 77 -15.58 -4.38 -18.29
N LEU A 78 -15.07 -5.13 -17.31
CA LEU A 78 -15.82 -5.65 -16.15
C LEU A 78 -15.53 -4.76 -14.95
N ASP A 79 -16.56 -4.32 -14.22
CA ASP A 79 -16.42 -3.47 -13.03
C ASP A 79 -15.95 -4.31 -11.82
N PRO A 80 -14.69 -4.16 -11.37
CA PRO A 80 -14.14 -4.96 -10.27
C PRO A 80 -14.66 -4.55 -8.89
N TYR A 81 -15.44 -3.45 -8.77
CA TYR A 81 -15.55 -2.70 -7.52
C TYR A 81 -16.96 -2.64 -6.93
N LYS A 82 -17.74 -3.74 -6.98
CA LYS A 82 -18.85 -3.92 -6.04
C LYS A 82 -18.31 -4.10 -4.61
N ARG A 83 -17.95 -3.00 -3.96
CA ARG A 83 -17.42 -2.96 -2.60
C ARG A 83 -18.53 -2.79 -1.56
N ASP A 84 -18.32 -3.41 -0.41
CA ASP A 84 -19.23 -3.31 0.73
C ASP A 84 -19.06 -1.98 1.48
N LYS A 85 -20.11 -1.46 2.12
CA LYS A 85 -20.14 -0.06 2.61
C LYS A 85 -19.34 0.21 3.90
N TYR A 86 -18.79 -0.80 4.58
CA TYR A 86 -18.25 -0.63 5.95
C TYR A 86 -16.92 -1.37 6.26
N PRO A 87 -15.78 -1.03 5.64
CA PRO A 87 -14.49 -1.65 5.94
C PRO A 87 -13.72 -0.91 7.05
N LYS A 88 -14.06 -1.09 8.33
CA LYS A 88 -13.32 -0.43 9.45
C LYS A 88 -11.83 -0.80 9.55
N LEU A 89 -11.34 -1.76 8.76
CA LEU A 89 -9.96 -2.26 8.78
C LEU A 89 -9.33 -2.36 7.37
N GLY A 90 -9.95 -1.74 6.36
CA GLY A 90 -9.58 -1.90 4.94
C GLY A 90 -10.13 -3.19 4.31
N TYR A 91 -9.82 -3.40 3.04
CA TYR A 91 -10.17 -4.53 2.20
C TYR A 91 -8.96 -5.41 1.89
N GLU A 92 -9.20 -6.60 1.35
CA GLU A 92 -8.14 -7.53 0.93
C GLU A 92 -7.20 -6.93 -0.13
N ASP A 93 -7.65 -5.96 -0.92
CA ASP A 93 -6.83 -5.27 -1.92
C ASP A 93 -6.04 -4.07 -1.39
N ASP A 94 -6.07 -3.83 -0.07
CA ASP A 94 -5.26 -2.80 0.59
C ASP A 94 -3.92 -3.32 1.10
N ALA A 95 -3.69 -4.63 0.99
CA ALA A 95 -2.37 -5.22 1.14
C ALA A 95 -2.10 -6.22 0.01
N ALA A 96 -0.90 -6.17 -0.57
CA ALA A 96 -0.49 -7.09 -1.62
C ALA A 96 0.98 -7.46 -1.50
N ILE A 97 1.35 -8.60 -2.07
CA ILE A 97 2.75 -8.94 -2.31
C ILE A 97 3.26 -8.11 -3.49
N ILE A 98 4.39 -7.43 -3.27
CA ILE A 98 5.06 -6.62 -4.27
C ILE A 98 5.60 -7.53 -5.37
N THR A 99 5.06 -7.38 -6.57
CA THR A 99 5.60 -7.97 -7.79
C THR A 99 6.37 -6.91 -8.58
N HIS A 100 7.24 -7.32 -9.51
CA HIS A 100 7.93 -6.38 -10.41
C HIS A 100 6.96 -5.42 -11.11
N LYS A 101 5.83 -5.96 -11.59
CA LYS A 101 4.80 -5.20 -12.31
C LYS A 101 4.13 -4.18 -11.39
N LEU A 102 3.72 -4.60 -10.20
CA LEU A 102 3.10 -3.71 -9.22
C LEU A 102 4.07 -2.61 -8.79
N PHE A 103 5.30 -2.95 -8.42
CA PHE A 103 6.28 -2.00 -7.91
C PHE A 103 6.59 -0.90 -8.92
N HIS A 104 6.96 -1.29 -10.15
CA HIS A 104 7.28 -0.33 -11.21
C HIS A 104 6.10 0.62 -11.51
N ALA A 105 4.87 0.10 -11.44
CA ALA A 105 3.69 0.92 -11.69
C ALA A 105 3.36 1.87 -10.54
N LEU A 106 3.56 1.44 -9.29
CA LEU A 106 3.44 2.31 -8.14
C LEU A 106 4.49 3.42 -8.19
N GLN A 107 5.76 3.09 -8.41
CA GLN A 107 6.83 4.11 -8.56
C GLN A 107 6.49 5.12 -9.66
N LYS A 108 6.02 4.67 -10.83
CA LYS A 108 5.65 5.58 -11.91
C LYS A 108 4.51 6.55 -11.56
N LYS A 109 3.59 6.15 -10.67
CA LYS A 109 2.36 6.90 -10.38
C LYS A 109 2.43 7.67 -9.05
N TYR A 110 3.27 7.20 -8.14
CA TYR A 110 3.34 7.58 -6.73
C TYR A 110 4.79 7.62 -6.24
N SER A 111 5.73 8.08 -7.07
CA SER A 111 7.18 8.13 -6.76
C SER A 111 7.46 8.86 -5.46
N GLU A 112 6.81 10.00 -5.25
CA GLU A 112 7.01 10.89 -4.09
C GLU A 112 6.20 10.47 -2.86
N VAL A 113 5.44 9.37 -2.94
CA VAL A 113 4.67 8.89 -1.80
C VAL A 113 5.62 8.27 -0.78
N GLU A 114 5.49 8.70 0.47
CA GLU A 114 6.28 8.18 1.56
C GLU A 114 5.91 6.72 1.88
N ALA A 115 6.93 5.94 2.22
CA ALA A 115 6.81 4.56 2.62
C ALA A 115 7.70 4.25 3.82
N PHE A 116 7.15 3.46 4.76
CA PHE A 116 7.89 2.88 5.87
C PHE A 116 8.30 1.46 5.56
N ASP A 117 9.59 1.19 5.54
CA ASP A 117 10.13 -0.15 5.66
C ASP A 117 10.27 -0.49 7.14
N SER A 118 9.37 -1.33 7.66
CA SER A 118 9.37 -1.68 9.08
C SER A 118 10.40 -2.74 9.46
N ASP A 119 10.96 -3.47 8.49
CA ASP A 119 12.02 -4.45 8.80
C ASP A 119 13.34 -3.74 9.06
N ASN A 120 13.60 -2.67 8.31
CA ASN A 120 14.84 -1.88 8.42
C ASN A 120 14.68 -0.59 9.22
N CYS A 121 13.46 -0.30 9.71
CA CYS A 121 13.11 0.96 10.35
C CYS A 121 13.59 2.17 9.51
N LEU A 122 13.19 2.19 8.24
CA LEU A 122 13.55 3.24 7.29
C LEU A 122 12.29 3.90 6.73
N GLU A 123 12.22 5.21 6.81
CA GLU A 123 11.21 6.03 6.14
C GLU A 123 11.85 6.78 4.97
N ALA A 124 11.28 6.62 3.78
CA ALA A 124 11.76 7.24 2.55
C ALA A 124 10.61 7.39 1.56
N THR A 125 10.85 8.01 0.39
CA THR A 125 9.87 7.99 -0.69
C THR A 125 9.90 6.67 -1.44
N LEU A 126 8.83 6.32 -2.14
CA LEU A 126 8.76 5.07 -2.90
C LEU A 126 9.84 5.00 -4.01
N ASP A 127 10.29 6.14 -4.52
CA ASP A 127 11.36 6.23 -5.52
C ASP A 127 12.75 5.85 -4.96
N ASP A 128 12.96 6.06 -3.66
CA ASP A 128 14.24 5.75 -2.99
C ASP A 128 14.49 4.23 -2.89
N PHE A 129 13.44 3.42 -2.97
CA PHE A 129 13.54 1.96 -2.84
C PHE A 129 13.95 1.27 -4.16
N ARG A 130 14.84 0.29 -4.04
CA ARG A 130 15.29 -0.52 -5.18
C ARG A 130 14.35 -1.70 -5.42
N GLY A 131 13.79 -1.80 -6.62
CA GLY A 131 12.77 -2.80 -6.92
C GLY A 131 13.14 -4.24 -6.57
N LYS A 132 14.39 -4.68 -6.76
CA LYS A 132 14.82 -6.05 -6.43
C LYS A 132 14.69 -6.38 -4.93
N GLU A 133 14.96 -5.42 -4.06
CA GLU A 133 14.88 -5.59 -2.60
C GLU A 133 13.43 -5.55 -2.11
N MET A 134 12.54 -4.95 -2.90
CA MET A 134 11.12 -4.86 -2.59
C MET A 134 10.31 -6.07 -3.05
N ILE A 135 10.75 -6.76 -4.12
CA ILE A 135 9.97 -7.85 -4.69
C ILE A 135 9.80 -8.97 -3.68
N GLY A 136 8.57 -9.46 -3.57
CA GLY A 136 8.20 -10.53 -2.67
C GLY A 136 7.78 -10.06 -1.29
N ARG A 137 8.00 -8.79 -0.92
CA ARG A 137 7.57 -8.20 0.36
C ARG A 137 6.09 -7.79 0.32
N TRP A 138 5.48 -7.59 1.48
CA TRP A 138 4.17 -6.97 1.59
C TRP A 138 4.25 -5.46 1.39
N ILE A 139 3.23 -4.88 0.75
CA ILE A 139 2.94 -3.45 0.81
C ILE A 139 1.51 -3.26 1.28
N VAL A 140 1.31 -2.34 2.22
CA VAL A 140 0.01 -2.01 2.81
C VAL A 140 -0.29 -0.53 2.63
N VAL A 141 -1.51 -0.23 2.17
CA VAL A 141 -2.00 1.12 1.88
C VAL A 141 -2.54 1.75 3.15
N ILE A 142 -1.97 2.88 3.54
CA ILE A 142 -2.38 3.67 4.69
C ILE A 142 -2.91 5.02 4.20
N ASN A 143 -4.06 5.42 4.75
CA ASN A 143 -4.65 6.73 4.58
C ASN A 143 -4.66 7.42 5.95
N TYR A 144 -4.02 8.58 6.06
CA TYR A 144 -3.90 9.29 7.34
C TYR A 144 -4.31 10.76 7.25
N PHE A 145 -4.60 11.36 8.40
CA PHE A 145 -5.13 12.72 8.54
C PHE A 145 -4.53 13.47 9.73
#